data_AF-A0AAW4KVC0-F1
#
_entry.id   AF-A0AAW4KVC0-F1
#
_cell.length_a   1.000
_cell.length_b   1.000
_cell.length_c   1.000
_cell.angle_alpha   90.00
_cell.angle_beta   90.00
_cell.angle_gamma   90.00
#
_symmetry.space_group_name_H-M   'P 1'
#
loop_
_entity.id
_entity.type
_entity.pdbx_description
1 polymer ?
#
loop_
_entity_poly.entity_id
_entity_poly.type
_entity_poly.pdbx_seq_one_letter_code
_entity_poly.pdbx_strand_id
1 'polypeptide(L)'
;LYAAMRYSVMNGGKRVRPLLAYAACEALGAPAAEANGAACAVELIHAYSLVHDDLPAMDDDDLRRGQPTTHKAFDEAYAILAGDGLQ
;
A
#
# COMPACT_ATOMS: atom_id res chain seq x y z
N LEU A 1 -7.80 -10.57 8.51
CA LEU A 1 -7.99 -9.48 7.52
C LEU A 1 -7.20 -8.21 7.89
N TYR A 2 -7.56 -7.46 8.94
CA TYR A 2 -6.86 -6.20 9.29
C TYR A 2 -5.35 -6.35 9.50
N ALA A 3 -4.89 -7.50 10.02
CA ALA A 3 -3.47 -7.80 10.13
C ALA A 3 -2.77 -7.88 8.76
N ALA A 4 -3.41 -8.47 7.75
CA ALA A 4 -2.88 -8.56 6.38
C ALA A 4 -2.84 -7.18 5.70
N MET A 5 -3.88 -6.36 5.87
CA MET A 5 -3.90 -4.98 5.38
C MET A 5 -2.80 -4.13 6.03
N ARG A 6 -2.62 -4.25 7.35
CA ARG A 6 -1.55 -3.54 8.06
C ARG A 6 -0.18 -4.04 7.62
N TYR A 7 -0.02 -5.35 7.43
CA TYR A 7 1.21 -5.94 6.94
C TYR A 7 1.59 -5.37 5.58
N SER A 8 0.69 -5.39 4.59
CA SER A 8 0.97 -4.91 3.24
C SER A 8 1.31 -3.42 3.20
N VAL A 9 0.57 -2.58 3.93
CA VAL A 9 0.81 -1.13 3.98
C VAL A 9 2.10 -0.82 4.72
N MET A 10 2.39 -1.48 5.84
CA MET A 10 3.51 -1.14 6.73
C MET A 10 4.82 -1.88 6.41
N ASN A 11 4.86 -2.72 5.37
CA ASN A 11 6.06 -3.44 4.91
C ASN A 11 7.06 -2.52 4.16
N GLY A 12 7.43 -1.41 4.79
CA GLY A 12 8.35 -0.40 4.28
C GLY A 12 7.82 0.37 3.06
N GLY A 13 8.74 0.79 2.18
CA GLY A 13 8.43 1.50 0.93
C GLY A 13 8.92 2.93 0.91
N LYS A 14 9.07 3.47 -0.31
CA LYS A 14 9.66 4.80 -0.53
C LYS A 14 8.69 5.95 -0.21
N ARG A 15 7.39 5.67 -0.12
CA ARG A 15 6.32 6.65 0.12
C ARG A 15 6.36 7.86 -0.82
N VAL A 16 6.75 7.64 -2.08
CA VAL A 16 6.87 8.71 -3.07
C VAL A 16 5.51 9.36 -3.35
N ARG A 17 4.42 8.57 -3.40
CA ARG A 17 3.07 9.08 -3.66
C ARG A 17 2.57 10.00 -2.53
N PRO A 18 2.64 9.61 -1.23
CA PRO A 18 2.44 10.52 -0.10
C PRO A 18 3.30 11.77 -0.19
N LEU A 19 4.60 11.63 -0.49
CA LEU A 19 5.52 12.74 -0.55
C LEU A 19 5.12 13.76 -1.64
N LEU A 20 4.62 13.30 -2.78
CA LEU A 20 4.06 14.18 -3.82
C LEU A 20 2.78 14.89 -3.36
N ALA A 21 1.91 14.22 -2.59
CA ALA A 21 0.71 14.87 -2.04
C ALA A 21 1.07 15.98 -1.05
N TYR A 22 2.03 15.73 -0.15
CA TYR A 22 2.54 16.77 0.76
C TYR A 22 3.23 17.91 0.01
N ALA A 23 4.11 17.60 -0.94
CA ALA A 23 4.82 18.61 -1.73
C ALA A 23 3.84 19.51 -2.52
N ALA A 24 2.77 18.94 -3.07
CA ALA A 24 1.72 19.72 -3.75
C ALA A 24 0.97 20.63 -2.78
N CYS A 25 0.63 20.15 -1.59
CA CYS A 25 -0.02 20.93 -0.55
C CYS A 25 0.85 22.12 -0.08
N GLU A 26 2.13 21.86 0.19
CA GLU A 26 3.09 22.89 0.56
C GLU A 26 3.32 23.91 -0.57
N ALA A 27 3.40 23.47 -1.82
CA ALA A 27 3.56 24.34 -2.99
C ALA A 27 2.38 25.32 -3.17
N LEU A 28 1.20 24.97 -2.67
CA LEU A 28 0.00 25.80 -2.67
C LEU A 28 -0.13 26.68 -1.41
N GLY A 29 0.84 26.62 -0.49
CA GLY A 29 0.88 27.41 0.73
C GLY A 29 -0.04 26.91 1.84
N ALA A 30 -0.58 25.69 1.72
CA ALA A 30 -1.41 25.08 2.74
C ALA A 30 -0.56 24.31 3.78
N PRO A 31 -1.02 24.16 5.04
CA PRO A 31 -0.36 23.32 6.03
C PRO A 31 -0.31 21.86 5.58
N ALA A 32 0.86 21.22 5.68
CA ALA A 32 1.05 19.82 5.28
C ALA A 32 0.03 18.84 5.88
N ALA A 33 -0.47 19.11 7.09
CA ALA A 33 -1.49 18.28 7.75
C ALA A 33 -2.80 18.17 6.96
N GLU A 34 -3.13 19.13 6.10
CA GLU A 34 -4.29 19.07 5.21
C GLU A 34 -4.15 17.97 4.14
N ALA A 35 -2.92 17.59 3.79
CA ALA A 35 -2.66 16.50 2.85
C ALA A 35 -2.73 15.10 3.49
N ASN A 36 -2.84 14.95 4.82
CA ASN A 36 -2.81 13.65 5.50
C ASN A 36 -3.79 12.64 4.88
N GLY A 37 -5.04 13.06 4.66
CA GLY A 37 -6.07 12.20 4.09
C GLY A 37 -5.73 11.75 2.67
N ALA A 38 -5.33 12.69 1.81
CA ALA A 38 -4.96 12.40 0.43
C ALA A 38 -3.69 11.52 0.35
N ALA A 39 -2.68 11.83 1.15
CA ALA A 39 -1.42 11.09 1.24
C ALA A 39 -1.66 9.64 1.70
N CYS A 40 -2.49 9.43 2.72
CA CYS A 40 -2.89 8.10 3.14
C CYS A 40 -3.66 7.37 2.02
N ALA A 41 -4.69 8.00 1.45
CA ALA A 41 -5.51 7.39 0.42
C ALA A 41 -4.69 6.88 -0.77
N VAL A 42 -3.80 7.70 -1.34
CA VAL A 42 -2.98 7.27 -2.49
C VAL A 42 -1.99 6.16 -2.14
N GLU A 43 -1.57 6.04 -0.88
CA GLU A 43 -0.69 4.95 -0.44
C GLU A 43 -1.45 3.66 -0.14
N LEU A 44 -2.73 3.74 0.29
CA LEU A 44 -3.59 2.56 0.38
C LEU A 44 -3.89 2.01 -1.02
N ILE A 45 -4.19 2.91 -1.99
CA ILE A 45 -4.33 2.55 -3.40
C ILE A 45 -3.07 1.88 -3.94
N HIS A 46 -1.91 2.45 -3.64
CA HIS A 46 -0.64 1.84 -4.03
C HIS A 46 -0.41 0.48 -3.38
N ALA A 47 -0.73 0.33 -2.09
CA ALA A 47 -0.54 -0.91 -1.37
C ALA A 47 -1.45 -2.02 -1.90
N TYR A 48 -2.72 -1.73 -2.21
CA TYR A 48 -3.61 -2.73 -2.80
C TYR A 48 -3.04 -3.26 -4.11
N SER A 49 -2.57 -2.36 -4.98
CA SER A 49 -2.15 -2.77 -6.33
C SER A 49 -1.02 -3.79 -6.22
N LEU A 50 -0.04 -3.53 -5.35
CA LEU A 50 1.06 -4.47 -5.10
C LEU A 50 0.59 -5.79 -4.51
N VAL A 51 -0.40 -5.79 -3.61
CA VAL A 51 -0.92 -7.03 -3.00
C VAL A 51 -1.54 -7.93 -4.06
N HIS A 52 -2.30 -7.36 -4.99
CA HIS A 52 -2.92 -8.13 -6.08
C HIS A 52 -1.91 -8.50 -7.16
N ASP A 53 -0.98 -7.61 -7.51
CA ASP A 53 0.11 -7.88 -8.45
C ASP A 53 0.99 -9.04 -7.94
N ASP A 54 1.22 -9.15 -6.63
CA ASP A 54 2.02 -10.24 -6.03
C ASP A 54 1.35 -11.62 -6.08
N LEU A 55 0.07 -11.75 -6.46
CA LEU A 55 -0.62 -13.05 -6.45
C LEU A 55 -0.07 -14.01 -7.51
N PRO A 56 -0.19 -15.34 -7.32
CA PRO A 56 0.28 -16.33 -8.30
C PRO A 56 -0.33 -16.20 -9.70
N ALA A 57 -1.53 -15.61 -9.78
CA ALA A 57 -2.22 -15.35 -11.05
C ALA A 57 -1.73 -14.09 -11.79
N MET A 58 -0.85 -13.30 -11.17
CA MET A 58 -0.33 -12.03 -11.67
C MET A 58 1.20 -12.14 -11.82
N ASP A 59 2.00 -11.52 -10.95
CA ASP A 59 3.47 -11.56 -11.02
C ASP A 59 4.08 -12.76 -10.28
N ASP A 60 3.31 -13.45 -9.41
CA ASP A 60 3.75 -14.60 -8.61
C ASP A 60 5.02 -14.32 -7.77
N ASP A 61 5.09 -13.11 -7.19
CA ASP A 61 6.20 -12.71 -6.35
C ASP A 61 6.13 -13.37 -4.97
N ASP A 62 7.17 -14.12 -4.59
CA ASP A 62 7.30 -14.70 -3.24
C ASP A 62 7.75 -13.66 -2.20
N LEU A 63 8.53 -12.67 -2.64
CA LEU A 63 9.17 -11.67 -1.78
C LEU A 63 8.99 -10.25 -2.33
N ARG A 64 8.66 -9.33 -1.43
CA ARG A 64 8.66 -7.90 -1.68
C ARG A 64 9.49 -7.18 -0.64
N ARG A 65 10.50 -6.44 -1.10
CA ARG A 65 11.46 -5.70 -0.25
C ARG A 65 12.16 -6.60 0.78
N GLY A 66 12.45 -7.84 0.37
CA GLY A 66 13.11 -8.84 1.22
C GLY A 66 12.21 -9.48 2.29
N GLN A 67 10.90 -9.23 2.26
CA GLN A 67 9.91 -9.85 3.15
C GLN A 67 8.90 -10.67 2.34
N PRO A 68 8.28 -11.72 2.91
CA PRO A 68 7.23 -12.48 2.23
C PRO A 68 6.12 -11.56 1.70
N THR A 69 5.64 -11.80 0.49
CA THR A 69 4.45 -11.12 -0.02
C THR A 69 3.23 -11.50 0.80
N THR A 70 2.15 -10.71 0.70
CA THR A 70 0.98 -10.86 1.57
C THR A 70 0.37 -12.26 1.46
N HIS A 71 0.33 -12.84 0.26
CA HIS A 71 -0.21 -14.18 0.04
C HIS A 71 0.69 -15.29 0.61
N LYS A 72 2.01 -15.07 0.69
CA LYS A 72 2.94 -15.99 1.37
C LYS A 72 2.89 -15.88 2.90
N ALA A 73 2.62 -14.69 3.43
CA ALA A 73 2.55 -14.45 4.88
C ALA A 73 1.23 -14.89 5.52
N PHE A 74 0.13 -14.92 4.75
CA PHE A 74 -1.21 -15.26 5.24
C PHE A 74 -1.83 -16.40 4.42
N ASP A 75 -2.41 -16.05 3.26
CA ASP A 75 -2.82 -16.92 2.16
C ASP A 75 -3.35 -16.04 1.01
N GLU A 76 -3.64 -16.64 -0.15
CA GLU A 76 -4.18 -15.91 -1.31
C GLU A 76 -5.55 -15.26 -1.03
N ALA A 77 -6.45 -15.92 -0.29
CA ALA A 77 -7.78 -15.40 -0.02
C ALA A 77 -7.73 -14.14 0.87
N TYR A 78 -6.91 -14.15 1.92
CA TYR A 78 -6.66 -12.97 2.74
C TYR A 78 -5.91 -11.89 1.99
N ALA A 79 -5.01 -12.23 1.07
CA ALA A 79 -4.33 -11.24 0.23
C ALA A 79 -5.34 -10.54 -0.70
N ILE A 80 -6.21 -11.29 -1.38
CA ILE A 80 -7.28 -10.74 -2.22
C ILE A 80 -8.15 -9.79 -1.39
N LEU A 81 -8.71 -10.27 -0.27
CA LEU A 81 -9.58 -9.47 0.60
C LEU A 81 -8.87 -8.26 1.22
N ALA A 82 -7.57 -8.38 1.52
CA ALA A 82 -6.78 -7.25 2.03
C ALA A 82 -6.57 -6.19 0.96
N GLY A 83 -6.30 -6.58 -0.30
CA GLY A 83 -6.29 -5.65 -1.43
C GLY A 83 -7.65 -4.99 -1.62
N ASP A 84 -8.73 -5.76 -1.64
CA ASP A 84 -10.09 -5.25 -1.81
C ASP A 84 -10.50 -4.26 -0.71
N GLY A 85 -10.07 -4.49 0.53
CA GLY A 85 -10.33 -3.57 1.64
C GLY A 85 -9.49 -2.30 1.65
N LEU A 86 -8.43 -2.24 0.82
CA LEU A 86 -7.53 -1.09 0.71
C LEU A 86 -7.87 -0.16 -0.47
N GLN A 87 -8.64 -0.63 -1.47
CA GLN A 87 -9.08 0.17 -2.63
C GLN A 87 -10.31 1.02 -2.31
#